data_AF-A0A517R5U5-F1
#
_entry.id   AF-A0A517R5U5-F1
#
_cell.length_a   1.000
_cell.length_b   1.000
_cell.length_c   1.000
_cell.angle_alpha   90.00
_cell.angle_beta   90.00
_cell.angle_gamma   90.00
#
_symmetry.space_group_name_H-M   'P 1'
#
loop_
_entity.id
_entity.type
_entity.pdbx_description
1 polymer ?
#
loop_
_entity_poly.entity_id
_entity_poly.type
_entity_poly.pdbx_seq_one_letter_code
_entity_poly.pdbx_strand_id
1 'polypeptide(L)'
;MNITKQVRSLEKLKIFDSRGFLPDLPDSITPRLQRELKSLYNNFNGFSAFGGAMHCFPSKASERTDITSWNKNELWKNRYPIDLKHVLCFAQSIIGDQYCIVGEKVGRFDPETGDVEAIGTSLKEWFDVINEETDFATGRPLLLEREENNGLVPDHSLLIPKIPFVCGGQFSVDNVVAVEAVRAMRIRGGIASQIHGHPDGTVFEFSFDE
;
A
#
# COMPACT_ATOMS: atom_id res chain seq x y z
N MET A 1 -14.69 -19.05 -3.72
CA MET A 1 -15.49 -17.90 -3.22
C MET A 1 -15.26 -16.71 -4.16
N ASN A 2 -16.29 -15.96 -4.53
CA ASN A 2 -16.15 -14.81 -5.44
C ASN A 2 -15.54 -13.61 -4.67
N ILE A 3 -14.55 -12.92 -5.24
CA ILE A 3 -13.88 -11.73 -4.69
C ILE A 3 -14.87 -10.70 -4.12
N THR A 4 -16.04 -10.56 -4.75
CA THR A 4 -17.10 -9.66 -4.29
C THR A 4 -17.64 -10.00 -2.91
N LYS A 5 -17.74 -11.30 -2.59
CA LYS A 5 -18.18 -11.74 -1.26
C LYS A 5 -17.09 -11.47 -0.20
N GLN A 6 -15.82 -11.63 -0.56
CA GLN A 6 -14.69 -11.37 0.33
C GLN A 6 -14.56 -9.87 0.67
N VAL A 7 -14.68 -8.99 -0.33
CA VAL A 7 -14.64 -7.53 -0.07
C VAL A 7 -15.76 -7.12 0.88
N ARG A 8 -16.98 -7.63 0.67
CA ARG A 8 -18.15 -7.31 1.51
C ARG A 8 -18.06 -7.85 2.93
N SER A 9 -17.22 -8.86 3.19
CA SER A 9 -17.01 -9.37 4.55
C SER A 9 -15.95 -8.59 5.32
N LEU A 10 -15.26 -7.63 4.70
CA LEU A 10 -14.27 -6.82 5.40
C LEU A 10 -14.91 -5.98 6.51
N GLU A 11 -14.24 -5.92 7.65
CA GLU A 11 -14.65 -5.10 8.79
C GLU A 11 -14.65 -3.61 8.42
N LYS A 12 -15.65 -2.84 8.88
CA LYS A 12 -15.73 -1.38 8.69
C LYS A 12 -15.53 -0.94 7.22
N LEU A 13 -16.02 -1.74 6.27
CA LEU A 13 -15.92 -1.43 4.84
C LEU A 13 -16.65 -0.12 4.51
N LYS A 14 -15.94 0.79 3.84
CA LYS A 14 -16.49 2.01 3.24
C LYS A 14 -16.10 2.04 1.77
N ILE A 15 -17.10 1.91 0.89
CA ILE A 15 -16.91 1.98 -0.56
C ILE A 15 -16.87 3.46 -0.97
N PHE A 16 -15.90 3.85 -1.78
CA PHE A 16 -15.77 5.23 -2.24
C PHE A 16 -16.74 5.52 -3.39
N ASP A 17 -16.83 4.61 -4.35
CA ASP A 17 -17.81 4.67 -5.44
C ASP A 17 -18.26 3.25 -5.84
N SER A 18 -19.53 3.16 -6.24
CA SER A 18 -20.20 1.93 -6.62
C SER A 18 -19.79 1.39 -8.00
N ARG A 19 -19.27 2.24 -8.90
CA ARG A 19 -18.88 1.83 -10.26
C ARG A 19 -17.68 2.60 -10.78
N GLY A 20 -16.69 1.87 -11.30
CA GLY A 20 -15.47 2.42 -11.86
C GLY A 20 -15.11 1.74 -13.17
N PHE A 21 -14.35 2.43 -14.00
CA PHE A 21 -13.72 1.84 -15.18
C PHE A 21 -12.25 1.61 -14.86
N LEU A 22 -11.79 0.35 -14.87
CA LEU A 22 -10.38 0.05 -14.70
C LEU A 22 -9.57 0.76 -15.80
N PRO A 23 -8.56 1.57 -15.48
CA PRO A 23 -7.74 2.21 -16.49
C PRO A 23 -6.93 1.18 -17.29
N ASP A 24 -6.28 1.63 -18.36
CA ASP A 24 -5.34 0.81 -19.10
C ASP A 24 -4.27 0.26 -18.14
N LEU A 25 -4.19 -1.06 -18.08
CA LEU A 25 -3.24 -1.77 -17.23
C LEU A 25 -1.91 -1.96 -17.97
N PRO A 26 -0.77 -2.05 -17.24
CA PRO A 26 0.49 -2.43 -17.87
C PRO A 26 0.36 -3.76 -18.63
N ASP A 27 0.91 -3.82 -19.84
CA ASP A 27 0.91 -5.03 -20.68
C ASP A 27 1.58 -6.24 -20.01
N SER A 28 2.44 -5.99 -19.01
CA SER A 28 3.08 -7.01 -18.19
C SER A 28 2.09 -7.80 -17.32
N ILE A 29 0.88 -7.29 -17.08
CA ILE A 29 -0.11 -7.96 -16.23
C ILE A 29 -0.86 -9.03 -17.03
N THR A 30 -0.88 -10.24 -16.51
CA THR A 30 -1.56 -11.36 -17.18
C THR A 30 -3.07 -11.13 -17.37
N PRO A 31 -3.67 -11.62 -18.48
CA PRO A 31 -5.11 -11.47 -18.73
C PRO A 31 -6.01 -12.01 -17.60
N ARG A 32 -5.53 -12.99 -16.82
CA ARG A 32 -6.23 -13.48 -15.63
C ARG A 32 -6.36 -12.38 -14.57
N LEU A 33 -5.24 -11.79 -14.15
CA LEU A 33 -5.22 -10.74 -13.14
C LEU A 33 -5.90 -9.45 -13.63
N GLN A 34 -5.80 -9.12 -14.91
CA GLN A 34 -6.58 -8.02 -15.50
C GLN A 34 -8.10 -8.23 -15.31
N ARG A 35 -8.60 -9.46 -15.54
CA ARG A 35 -10.02 -9.79 -15.32
C ARG A 35 -10.41 -9.75 -13.86
N GLU A 36 -9.55 -10.20 -12.95
CA GLU A 36 -9.81 -10.14 -11.51
C GLU A 36 -9.88 -8.69 -11.01
N LEU A 37 -8.92 -7.84 -11.41
CA LEU A 37 -8.98 -6.40 -11.12
C LEU A 37 -10.22 -5.77 -11.72
N LYS A 38 -10.53 -6.03 -13.00
CA LYS A 38 -11.75 -5.52 -13.62
C LYS A 38 -13.00 -5.93 -12.85
N SER A 39 -13.06 -7.18 -12.37
CA SER A 39 -14.15 -7.66 -11.53
C SER A 39 -14.19 -6.90 -10.19
N LEU A 40 -13.05 -6.66 -9.54
CA LEU A 40 -12.97 -5.87 -8.32
C LEU A 40 -13.55 -4.46 -8.55
N TYR A 41 -13.04 -3.72 -9.54
CA TYR A 41 -13.43 -2.33 -9.82
C TYR A 41 -14.87 -2.16 -10.34
N ASN A 42 -15.40 -3.16 -11.04
CA ASN A 42 -16.81 -3.19 -11.45
C ASN A 42 -17.77 -3.29 -10.26
N ASN A 43 -17.31 -3.86 -9.14
CA ASN A 43 -18.13 -4.04 -7.93
C ASN A 43 -17.79 -3.02 -6.84
N PHE A 44 -16.54 -2.53 -6.80
CA PHE A 44 -16.01 -1.62 -5.79
C PHE A 44 -14.99 -0.68 -6.43
N ASN A 45 -15.39 0.55 -6.75
CA ASN A 45 -14.49 1.54 -7.31
C ASN A 45 -13.72 2.26 -6.19
N GLY A 46 -12.76 1.54 -5.62
CA GLY A 46 -12.03 1.96 -4.43
C GLY A 46 -12.86 1.81 -3.15
N PHE A 47 -12.16 1.51 -2.07
CA PHE A 47 -12.76 1.33 -0.74
C PHE A 47 -11.70 1.47 0.35
N SER A 48 -12.15 1.72 1.58
CA SER A 48 -11.36 1.51 2.79
C SER A 48 -11.96 0.40 3.63
N ALA A 49 -11.14 -0.30 4.39
CA ALA A 49 -11.56 -1.33 5.34
C ALA A 49 -10.79 -1.23 6.65
N PHE A 50 -11.21 -1.99 7.65
CA PHE A 50 -10.58 -2.11 8.96
C PHE A 50 -10.41 -0.75 9.65
N GLY A 51 -11.43 0.11 9.55
CA GLY A 51 -11.41 1.46 10.11
C GLY A 51 -10.51 2.45 9.39
N GLY A 52 -10.03 2.12 8.18
CA GLY A 52 -9.05 2.93 7.45
C GLY A 52 -7.62 2.37 7.51
N ALA A 53 -7.41 1.20 8.13
CA ALA A 53 -6.09 0.57 8.12
C ALA A 53 -5.67 0.09 6.71
N MET A 54 -6.63 -0.07 5.78
CA MET A 54 -6.35 -0.44 4.39
C MET A 54 -7.20 0.37 3.42
N HIS A 55 -6.60 0.76 2.29
CA HIS A 55 -7.23 1.49 1.21
C HIS A 55 -6.96 0.85 -0.15
N CYS A 56 -8.01 0.53 -0.89
CA CYS A 56 -7.93 0.21 -2.32
C CYS A 56 -8.17 1.49 -3.12
N PHE A 57 -7.25 1.81 -4.05
CA PHE A 57 -7.34 3.03 -4.83
C PHE A 57 -8.54 2.97 -5.78
N PRO A 58 -9.32 4.06 -5.92
CA PRO A 58 -10.34 4.14 -6.95
C PRO A 58 -9.71 4.22 -8.34
N SER A 59 -10.47 3.84 -9.38
CA SER A 59 -10.04 3.93 -10.77
C SER A 59 -9.99 5.37 -11.30
N LYS A 60 -10.88 6.20 -10.76
CA LYS A 60 -10.97 7.64 -10.96
C LYS A 60 -11.57 8.22 -9.69
N ALA A 61 -11.02 9.31 -9.18
CA ALA A 61 -11.61 10.00 -8.05
C ALA A 61 -11.55 11.52 -8.25
N SER A 62 -12.58 12.20 -7.76
CA SER A 62 -12.63 13.67 -7.73
C SER A 62 -11.84 14.25 -6.56
N GLU A 63 -11.73 13.50 -5.46
CA GLU A 63 -11.19 13.99 -4.17
C GLU A 63 -10.13 13.06 -3.55
N ARG A 64 -9.75 11.97 -4.22
CA ARG A 64 -8.73 11.02 -3.75
C ARG A 64 -7.76 10.69 -4.87
N THR A 65 -6.55 10.25 -4.52
CA THR A 65 -5.62 9.76 -5.52
C THR A 65 -6.15 8.46 -6.13
N ASP A 66 -6.28 8.43 -7.44
CA ASP A 66 -6.68 7.23 -8.19
C ASP A 66 -5.48 6.32 -8.49
N ILE A 67 -5.78 5.07 -8.88
CA ILE A 67 -4.78 4.05 -9.19
C ILE A 67 -3.82 4.50 -10.29
N THR A 68 -4.31 5.23 -11.30
CA THR A 68 -3.48 5.71 -12.42
C THR A 68 -2.45 6.72 -11.92
N SER A 69 -2.91 7.73 -11.19
CA SER A 69 -2.09 8.80 -10.64
C SER A 69 -1.09 8.25 -9.63
N TRP A 70 -1.54 7.36 -8.74
CA TRP A 70 -0.67 6.73 -7.74
C TRP A 70 0.47 5.92 -8.35
N ASN A 71 0.26 5.33 -9.53
CA ASN A 71 1.27 4.51 -10.20
C ASN A 71 2.20 5.27 -11.15
N LYS A 72 2.01 6.58 -11.32
CA LYS A 72 2.93 7.42 -12.11
C LYS A 72 4.33 7.37 -11.54
N ASN A 73 5.32 7.15 -12.41
CA ASN A 73 6.70 6.98 -12.00
C ASN A 73 7.24 8.23 -11.28
N GLU A 74 6.87 9.40 -11.79
CA GLU A 74 7.26 10.71 -11.28
C GLU A 74 6.63 11.10 -9.93
N LEU A 75 5.59 10.39 -9.47
CA LEU A 75 4.91 10.74 -8.23
C LEU A 75 5.74 10.35 -7.00
N TRP A 76 6.22 9.12 -6.96
CA TRP A 76 7.05 8.61 -5.86
C TRP A 76 7.97 7.45 -6.25
N LYS A 77 7.60 6.64 -7.24
CA LYS A 77 8.33 5.42 -7.63
C LYS A 77 9.76 5.68 -8.07
N ASN A 78 10.01 6.80 -8.76
CA ASN A 78 11.36 7.21 -9.19
C ASN A 78 12.33 7.52 -8.04
N ARG A 79 11.86 7.55 -6.79
CA ARG A 79 12.70 7.71 -5.60
C ARG A 79 13.29 6.40 -5.11
N TYR A 80 12.83 5.26 -5.62
CA TYR A 80 13.32 3.95 -5.20
C TYR A 80 14.46 3.48 -6.12
N PRO A 81 15.39 2.68 -5.61
CA PRO A 81 16.56 2.22 -6.36
C PRO A 81 16.24 1.12 -7.38
N ILE A 82 15.03 0.56 -7.34
CA ILE A 82 14.56 -0.50 -8.23
C ILE A 82 13.58 0.02 -9.29
N ASP A 83 13.50 -0.67 -10.44
CA ASP A 83 12.55 -0.30 -11.49
C ASP A 83 11.12 -0.76 -11.15
N LEU A 84 10.27 0.20 -10.77
CA LEU A 84 8.87 0.00 -10.42
C LEU A 84 7.88 0.24 -11.57
N LYS A 85 8.36 0.43 -12.82
CA LYS A 85 7.47 0.71 -13.97
C LYS A 85 6.51 -0.43 -14.27
N HIS A 86 6.89 -1.67 -13.99
CA HIS A 86 6.08 -2.87 -14.22
C HIS A 86 5.24 -3.29 -13.02
N VAL A 87 5.31 -2.53 -11.91
CA VAL A 87 4.59 -2.79 -10.67
C VAL A 87 3.33 -1.93 -10.64
N LEU A 88 2.16 -2.55 -10.56
CA LEU A 88 0.89 -1.84 -10.40
C LEU A 88 0.37 -1.95 -8.97
N CYS A 89 0.49 -0.90 -8.18
CA CYS A 89 -0.03 -0.80 -6.82
C CYS A 89 -1.53 -0.46 -6.86
N PHE A 90 -2.39 -1.36 -6.38
CA PHE A 90 -3.85 -1.20 -6.41
C PHE A 90 -4.45 -0.93 -5.02
N ALA A 91 -3.71 -1.23 -3.94
CA ALA A 91 -4.11 -0.90 -2.58
C ALA A 91 -2.88 -0.58 -1.70
N GLN A 92 -3.12 -0.03 -0.52
CA GLN A 92 -2.10 0.25 0.50
C GLN A 92 -2.61 0.03 1.92
N SER A 93 -1.71 -0.23 2.86
CA SER A 93 -1.97 -0.19 4.31
C SER A 93 -1.82 1.21 4.89
N ILE A 94 -2.19 1.42 6.16
CA ILE A 94 -1.99 2.72 6.85
C ILE A 94 -0.52 3.01 7.13
N ILE A 95 0.29 1.96 7.27
CA ILE A 95 1.75 2.07 7.33
C ILE A 95 2.37 2.14 5.93
N GLY A 96 1.56 2.10 4.87
CA GLY A 96 1.96 2.40 3.51
C GLY A 96 2.67 1.29 2.75
N ASP A 97 2.61 0.05 3.23
CA ASP A 97 2.86 -1.12 2.38
C ASP A 97 1.93 -1.05 1.18
N GLN A 98 2.46 -1.34 -0.01
CA GLN A 98 1.66 -1.31 -1.24
C GLN A 98 1.31 -2.73 -1.66
N TYR A 99 0.04 -2.99 -1.91
CA TYR A 99 -0.40 -4.21 -2.54
C TYR A 99 -0.42 -4.02 -4.04
N CYS A 100 0.30 -4.88 -4.75
CA CYS A 100 0.62 -4.67 -6.13
C CYS A 100 0.52 -5.92 -6.99
N ILE A 101 0.51 -5.73 -8.30
CA ILE A 101 0.62 -6.79 -9.29
C ILE A 101 1.94 -6.62 -10.03
N VAL A 102 2.67 -7.74 -10.15
CA VAL A 102 3.94 -7.82 -10.87
C VAL A 102 3.92 -9.08 -11.72
N GLY A 103 3.79 -8.92 -13.04
CA GLY A 103 3.67 -10.04 -13.97
C GLY A 103 2.41 -10.87 -13.71
N GLU A 104 2.62 -12.10 -13.23
CA GLU A 104 1.58 -13.09 -12.92
C GLU A 104 1.28 -13.23 -11.43
N LYS A 105 1.92 -12.41 -10.59
CA LYS A 105 1.83 -12.50 -9.13
C LYS A 105 1.17 -11.27 -8.53
N VAL A 106 0.53 -11.48 -7.39
CA VAL A 106 0.15 -10.41 -6.46
C VAL A 106 1.23 -10.33 -5.39
N GLY A 107 1.67 -9.11 -5.09
CA GLY A 107 2.77 -8.85 -4.18
C GLY A 107 2.46 -7.79 -3.14
N ARG A 108 3.32 -7.73 -2.13
CA ARG A 108 3.42 -6.65 -1.16
C ARG A 108 4.77 -5.97 -1.36
N PHE A 109 4.72 -4.66 -1.60
CA PHE A 109 5.88 -3.81 -1.69
C PHE A 109 6.12 -3.15 -0.34
N ASP A 110 7.31 -3.39 0.21
CA ASP A 110 7.79 -2.75 1.42
C ASP A 110 8.42 -1.39 1.06
N PRO A 111 7.85 -0.27 1.53
CA PRO A 111 8.35 1.06 1.23
C PRO A 111 9.68 1.40 1.91
N GLU A 112 10.10 0.70 2.96
CA GLU A 112 11.38 0.99 3.62
C GLU A 112 12.58 0.39 2.89
N THR A 113 12.40 -0.78 2.29
CA THR A 113 13.46 -1.51 1.56
C THR A 113 13.34 -1.33 0.05
N GLY A 114 12.13 -1.08 -0.44
CA GLY A 114 11.80 -1.12 -1.86
C GLY A 114 11.59 -2.53 -2.38
N ASP A 115 11.57 -3.56 -1.55
CA ASP A 115 11.40 -4.94 -2.01
C ASP A 115 9.94 -5.27 -2.32
N VAL A 116 9.73 -6.17 -3.30
CA VAL A 116 8.41 -6.74 -3.61
C VAL A 116 8.40 -8.22 -3.24
N GLU A 117 7.66 -8.56 -2.20
CA GLU A 117 7.40 -9.94 -1.79
C GLU A 117 6.17 -10.49 -2.52
N ALA A 118 6.26 -11.70 -3.06
CA ALA A 118 5.10 -12.37 -3.64
C ALA A 118 4.23 -12.97 -2.53
N ILE A 119 2.96 -12.56 -2.48
CA ILE A 119 2.00 -13.04 -1.48
C ILE A 119 0.92 -13.95 -2.09
N GLY A 120 0.90 -14.08 -3.42
CA GLY A 120 -0.01 -14.98 -4.12
C GLY A 120 -0.01 -14.82 -5.64
N THR A 121 -0.93 -15.52 -6.29
CA THR A 121 -1.11 -15.53 -7.75
C THR A 121 -2.49 -15.03 -8.19
N SER A 122 -3.34 -14.67 -7.21
CA SER A 122 -4.71 -14.19 -7.41
C SER A 122 -5.09 -13.11 -6.38
N LEU A 123 -6.06 -12.27 -6.71
CA LEU A 123 -6.62 -11.31 -5.75
C LEU A 123 -7.33 -12.01 -4.59
N LYS A 124 -7.81 -13.24 -4.80
CA LYS A 124 -8.38 -14.06 -3.73
C LYS A 124 -7.33 -14.37 -2.66
N GLU A 125 -6.15 -14.82 -3.06
CA GLU A 125 -5.05 -15.12 -2.13
C GLU A 125 -4.60 -13.87 -1.38
N TRP A 126 -4.51 -12.72 -2.07
CA TRP A 126 -4.28 -11.44 -1.40
C TRP A 126 -5.31 -11.13 -0.30
N PHE A 127 -6.58 -11.38 -0.58
CA PHE A 127 -7.64 -11.23 0.43
C PHE A 127 -7.50 -12.20 1.59
N ASP A 128 -7.13 -13.45 1.32
CA ASP A 128 -6.94 -14.46 2.36
C ASP A 128 -5.80 -14.04 3.29
N VAL A 129 -4.67 -13.57 2.74
CA VAL A 129 -3.53 -13.03 3.52
C VAL A 129 -3.95 -11.87 4.42
N ILE A 130 -4.65 -10.86 3.88
CA ILE A 130 -5.11 -9.73 4.70
C ILE A 130 -6.07 -10.19 5.80
N ASN A 131 -6.93 -11.17 5.54
CA ASN A 131 -7.90 -11.62 6.52
C ASN A 131 -7.26 -12.49 7.62
N GLU A 132 -6.26 -13.31 7.27
CA GLU A 132 -5.54 -14.17 8.21
C GLU A 132 -4.57 -13.36 9.08
N GLU A 133 -3.91 -12.35 8.52
CA GLU A 133 -2.89 -11.54 9.19
C GLU A 133 -3.26 -10.05 9.25
N THR A 134 -4.53 -9.74 9.53
CA THR A 134 -5.06 -8.35 9.43
C THR A 134 -4.21 -7.31 10.12
N ASP A 135 -3.78 -7.56 11.36
CA ASP A 135 -3.03 -6.57 12.13
C ASP A 135 -1.67 -6.26 11.51
N PHE A 136 -0.96 -7.29 11.03
CA PHE A 136 0.33 -7.15 10.37
C PHE A 136 0.18 -6.56 8.96
N ALA A 137 -0.75 -7.09 8.16
CA ALA A 137 -1.01 -6.70 6.79
C ALA A 137 -1.50 -5.24 6.66
N THR A 138 -2.17 -4.71 7.68
CA THR A 138 -2.81 -3.39 7.59
C THR A 138 -2.20 -2.35 8.53
N GLY A 139 -1.41 -2.75 9.53
CA GLY A 139 -0.95 -1.86 10.57
C GLY A 139 -2.05 -1.40 11.52
N ARG A 140 -3.18 -2.12 11.57
CA ARG A 140 -4.37 -1.76 12.37
C ARG A 140 -4.08 -1.45 13.84
N PRO A 141 -3.21 -2.18 14.57
CA PRO A 141 -2.92 -1.85 15.97
C PRO A 141 -2.39 -0.43 16.15
N LEU A 142 -1.48 0.03 15.27
CA LEU A 142 -0.94 1.39 15.32
C LEU A 142 -2.01 2.44 15.05
N LEU A 143 -2.93 2.17 14.12
CA LEU A 143 -4.05 3.07 13.84
C LEU A 143 -4.93 3.22 15.09
N LEU A 144 -5.35 2.10 15.69
CA LEU A 144 -6.22 2.12 16.87
C LEU A 144 -5.57 2.84 18.04
N GLU A 145 -4.30 2.53 18.34
CA GLU A 145 -3.55 3.17 19.42
C GLU A 145 -3.33 4.67 19.15
N ARG A 146 -3.05 5.06 17.90
CA ARG A 146 -2.92 6.46 17.51
C ARG A 146 -4.21 7.23 17.71
N GLU A 147 -5.33 6.67 17.30
CA GLU A 147 -6.64 7.31 17.44
C GLU A 147 -7.04 7.50 18.90
N GLU A 148 -6.74 6.51 19.76
CA GLU A 148 -6.99 6.57 21.20
C GLU A 148 -6.13 7.64 21.88
N ASN A 149 -4.84 7.73 21.55
CA ASN A 149 -3.88 8.56 22.27
C ASN A 149 -3.66 9.96 21.68
N ASN A 150 -3.86 10.13 20.37
CA ASN A 150 -3.47 11.34 19.64
C ASN A 150 -4.51 11.82 18.62
N GLY A 151 -5.67 11.15 18.53
CA GLY A 151 -6.75 11.49 17.62
C GLY A 151 -6.58 10.93 16.21
N LEU A 152 -7.55 11.26 15.35
CA LEU A 152 -7.68 10.69 14.01
C LEU A 152 -6.47 10.97 13.12
N VAL A 153 -6.10 9.97 12.33
CA VAL A 153 -5.12 10.16 11.24
C VAL A 153 -5.75 11.05 10.17
N PRO A 154 -5.10 12.13 9.73
CA PRO A 154 -5.63 12.98 8.67
C PRO A 154 -5.89 12.19 7.39
N ASP A 155 -6.92 12.57 6.64
CA ASP A 155 -7.17 12.01 5.32
C ASP A 155 -5.90 12.10 4.45
N HIS A 156 -5.70 11.10 3.59
CA HIS A 156 -4.54 11.00 2.70
C HIS A 156 -3.18 10.94 3.40
N SER A 157 -3.13 10.55 4.67
CA SER A 157 -1.88 10.36 5.41
C SER A 157 -1.59 8.89 5.70
N LEU A 158 -0.30 8.59 5.88
CA LEU A 158 0.24 7.31 6.29
C LEU A 158 0.95 7.48 7.64
N LEU A 159 0.92 6.44 8.46
CA LEU A 159 1.73 6.32 9.66
C LEU A 159 3.10 5.77 9.27
N ILE A 160 4.08 6.65 9.09
CA ILE A 160 5.45 6.24 8.79
C ILE A 160 6.31 6.32 10.06
N PRO A 161 7.28 5.42 10.24
CA PRO A 161 8.09 5.45 11.42
C PRO A 161 9.18 6.54 11.39
N LYS A 162 9.50 7.08 12.56
CA LYS A 162 10.58 8.04 12.82
C LYS A 162 11.94 7.35 12.67
N ILE A 163 12.04 6.13 13.20
CA ILE A 163 13.15 5.20 12.99
C ILE A 163 12.58 4.05 12.16
N PRO A 164 13.05 3.81 10.92
CA PRO A 164 12.56 2.71 10.08
C PRO A 164 12.50 1.38 10.82
N PHE A 165 11.43 0.62 10.62
CA PHE A 165 11.27 -0.70 11.24
C PHE A 165 12.40 -1.64 10.83
N VAL A 166 12.82 -1.59 9.56
CA VAL A 166 13.97 -2.37 9.06
C VAL A 166 15.29 -2.00 9.73
N CYS A 167 15.38 -0.80 10.30
CA CYS A 167 16.55 -0.31 11.05
C CYS A 167 16.40 -0.49 12.58
N GLY A 168 15.48 -1.35 13.03
CA GLY A 168 15.27 -1.63 14.45
C GLY A 168 14.31 -0.67 15.16
N GLY A 169 13.60 0.17 14.40
CA GLY A 169 12.50 0.97 14.91
C GLY A 169 11.41 0.11 15.54
N GLN A 170 10.87 0.53 16.67
CA GLN A 170 9.81 -0.20 17.35
C GLN A 170 8.47 -0.02 16.63
N PHE A 171 7.68 -1.09 16.54
CA PHE A 171 6.29 -1.03 16.06
C PHE A 171 5.39 -0.48 17.17
N SER A 172 5.40 0.85 17.34
CA SER A 172 4.69 1.57 18.41
C SER A 172 4.24 2.95 17.94
N VAL A 173 3.13 3.45 18.51
CA VAL A 173 2.64 4.82 18.26
C VAL A 173 3.70 5.89 18.50
N ASP A 174 4.61 5.68 19.46
CA ASP A 174 5.69 6.61 19.79
C ASP A 174 6.73 6.74 18.68
N ASN A 175 6.87 5.69 17.86
CA ASN A 175 7.79 5.65 16.74
C ASN A 175 7.12 6.05 15.42
N VAL A 176 5.84 6.38 15.34
CA VAL A 176 5.20 6.76 14.06
C VAL A 176 4.69 8.19 14.04
N VAL A 177 4.61 8.76 12.84
CA VAL A 177 4.01 10.08 12.60
C VAL A 177 3.11 10.01 11.37
N ALA A 178 2.02 10.77 11.38
CA ALA A 178 1.17 10.92 10.22
C ALA A 178 1.82 11.86 9.19
N VAL A 179 2.00 11.39 7.97
CA VAL A 179 2.57 12.16 6.85
C VAL A 179 1.71 11.95 5.61
N GLU A 180 1.47 13.01 4.83
CA GLU A 180 0.77 12.90 3.54
C GLU A 180 1.38 11.77 2.68
N ALA A 181 0.53 10.94 2.09
CA ALA A 181 0.89 9.64 1.53
C ALA A 181 1.96 9.73 0.44
N VAL A 182 1.88 10.70 -0.49
CA VAL A 182 2.91 10.87 -1.54
C VAL A 182 4.24 11.27 -0.90
N ARG A 183 4.23 12.24 0.01
CA ARG A 183 5.43 12.66 0.75
C ARG A 183 6.03 11.49 1.53
N ALA A 184 5.22 10.69 2.20
CA ALA A 184 5.63 9.49 2.92
C ALA A 184 6.34 8.48 2.02
N MET A 185 5.79 8.19 0.84
CA MET A 185 6.43 7.30 -0.13
C MET A 185 7.76 7.86 -0.66
N ARG A 186 7.85 9.17 -0.87
CA ARG A 186 9.08 9.83 -1.36
C ARG A 186 10.20 9.84 -0.31
N ILE A 187 9.87 10.11 0.96
CA ILE A 187 10.82 10.03 2.08
C ILE A 187 11.38 8.62 2.15
N ARG A 188 10.51 7.61 2.15
CA ARG A 188 10.92 6.21 2.27
C ARG A 188 11.66 5.68 1.05
N GLY A 189 11.37 6.18 -0.15
CA GLY A 189 12.21 5.90 -1.32
C GLY A 189 13.66 6.42 -1.16
N GLY A 190 13.83 7.59 -0.54
CA GLY A 190 15.15 8.11 -0.20
C GLY A 190 15.89 7.25 0.84
N ILE A 191 15.16 6.71 1.83
CA ILE A 191 15.69 5.76 2.81
C ILE A 191 16.06 4.43 2.13
N ALA A 192 15.15 3.84 1.36
CA ALA A 192 15.36 2.61 0.62
C ALA A 192 16.58 2.70 -0.30
N SER A 193 16.77 3.83 -0.98
CA SER A 193 17.95 4.08 -1.82
C SER A 193 19.26 4.07 -1.05
N GLN A 194 19.25 4.47 0.22
CA GLN A 194 20.43 4.44 1.10
C GLN A 194 20.68 3.04 1.68
N ILE A 195 19.62 2.25 1.91
CA ILE A 195 19.73 0.88 2.44
C ILE A 195 20.14 -0.12 1.34
N HIS A 196 19.69 0.10 0.12
CA HIS A 196 19.80 -0.87 -0.96
C HIS A 196 21.23 -1.31 -1.24
N GLY A 197 21.43 -2.62 -1.35
CA GLY A 197 22.74 -3.23 -1.65
C GLY A 197 23.68 -3.38 -0.46
N HIS A 198 23.26 -2.97 0.75
CA HIS A 198 24.04 -3.17 1.97
C HIS A 198 23.62 -4.44 2.73
N PRO A 199 24.55 -5.13 3.40
CA PRO A 199 24.22 -6.29 4.23
C PRO A 199 23.45 -5.94 5.51
N ASP A 200 22.73 -6.92 6.04
CA ASP A 200 22.11 -6.83 7.36
C ASP A 200 23.12 -6.45 8.46
N GLY A 201 22.67 -5.65 9.42
CA GLY A 201 23.52 -5.12 10.50
C GLY A 201 24.35 -3.88 10.12
N THR A 202 24.25 -3.40 8.88
CA THR A 202 24.84 -2.10 8.49
C THR A 202 24.21 -0.97 9.30
N VAL A 203 25.05 -0.08 9.83
CA VAL A 203 24.62 1.12 10.55
C VAL A 203 24.54 2.28 9.57
N PHE A 204 23.41 2.99 9.56
CA PHE A 204 23.15 4.13 8.68
C PHE A 204 22.98 5.42 9.47
N GLU A 205 23.48 6.51 8.91
CA GLU A 205 23.05 7.87 9.21
C GLU A 205 22.30 8.38 7.98
N PHE A 206 20.99 8.59 8.10
CA PHE A 206 20.16 8.96 6.96
C PHE A 206 20.31 10.44 6.61
N SER A 207 20.62 10.71 5.35
CA SER A 207 20.48 12.03 4.76
C SER A 207 19.07 12.18 4.17
N PHE A 208 18.42 13.31 4.45
CA PHE A 208 17.10 13.62 3.92
C PHE A 208 17.21 14.83 2.98
N ASP A 209 17.20 14.57 1.67
CA ASP A 209 17.08 15.63 0.67
C ASP A 209 15.60 16.01 0.51
N GLU A 210 15.28 17.30 0.66
CA GLU A 210 13.91 17.85 0.49
C GLU A 210 13.36 17.69 -0.95
#